data_AF-A0A842T806-F1
#
_entry.id   AF-A0A842T806-F1
#
_cell.length_a   1.000
_cell.length_b   1.000
_cell.length_c   1.000
_cell.angle_alpha   90.00
_cell.angle_beta   90.00
_cell.angle_gamma   90.00
#
_symmetry.space_group_name_H-M   'P 1'
#
loop_
_entity.id
_entity.type
_entity.pdbx_description
1 polymer ?
#
loop_
_entity_poly.entity_id
_entity_poly.type
_entity_poly.pdbx_seq_one_letter_code
_entity_poly.pdbx_strand_id
1 'polypeptide(L)'
;MLLATDSIHKNPIAGALVAGESKEETFFFLTHLKQWIKKPLSLVTIDFSTRILSGLEEVYPHVPIQKCVFHAIQLLTRGYIKELTRIKRTRLLNHIKEFTLLRRKSLDREKGKMLKIELNLDFSDTQHSLSIYNSLHKILSNTSPTIIESKLIGFFAQQDFRTWKGHELFLESYKKIFTERNFNFSRKALKYIIPKIYKAWRAAIRGLRIDLEHTKTIFNKAKYLVLMNPKNMELFHRRELRKCLKTFPWLRIYRKTLVKFYYQFKISPEKRRPLKFLTAILSENSHPRLKSAVQTLIENEENIFRYQTFLSPKTHTLPSKSIKVVKESANKTLNRLYRTQCGMRTIENLQMRISQRLSCPIIVSPSLKEKLNYQSKFN
;
A
#
# COMPACT_ATOMS: atom_id res chain seq x y z
N MET A 1 -4.59 -21.25 -14.46
CA MET A 1 -5.67 -21.47 -15.46
C MET A 1 -5.74 -20.22 -16.34
N LEU A 2 -5.77 -20.41 -17.66
CA LEU A 2 -5.96 -19.34 -18.64
C LEU A 2 -7.42 -19.34 -19.14
N LEU A 3 -7.98 -18.18 -19.44
CA LEU A 3 -9.35 -18.04 -19.91
C LEU A 3 -9.47 -16.93 -20.95
N ALA A 4 -10.10 -17.26 -22.08
CA ALA A 4 -10.52 -16.33 -23.12
C ALA A 4 -12.03 -16.11 -23.03
N THR A 5 -12.44 -14.87 -23.16
CA THR A 5 -13.85 -14.44 -23.08
C THR A 5 -14.19 -13.53 -24.25
N ASP A 6 -15.42 -13.64 -24.73
CA ASP A 6 -15.98 -12.68 -25.68
C ASP A 6 -16.06 -11.31 -25.00
N SER A 7 -15.51 -10.27 -25.63
CA SER A 7 -15.48 -8.94 -25.01
C SER A 7 -16.82 -8.21 -25.05
N ILE A 8 -17.74 -8.61 -25.95
CA ILE A 8 -19.09 -8.06 -26.08
C ILE A 8 -20.06 -8.81 -25.17
N HIS A 9 -20.18 -10.12 -25.39
CA HIS A 9 -21.15 -10.95 -24.67
C HIS A 9 -20.66 -11.32 -23.26
N LYS A 10 -19.37 -11.10 -22.97
CA LYS A 10 -18.71 -11.43 -21.69
C LYS A 10 -18.75 -12.92 -21.33
N ASN A 11 -19.11 -13.76 -22.29
CA ASN A 11 -19.18 -15.22 -22.16
C ASN A 11 -17.78 -15.83 -22.29
N PRO A 12 -17.43 -16.83 -21.45
CA PRO A 12 -16.27 -17.67 -21.70
C PRO A 12 -16.34 -18.32 -23.08
N ILE A 13 -15.26 -18.24 -23.85
CA ILE A 13 -15.14 -18.90 -25.16
C ILE A 13 -14.31 -20.17 -25.02
N ALA A 14 -13.29 -20.12 -24.17
CA ALA A 14 -12.31 -21.19 -24.04
C ALA A 14 -11.45 -21.00 -22.79
N GLY A 15 -10.98 -22.10 -22.21
CA GLY A 15 -10.02 -22.07 -21.10
C GLY A 15 -8.98 -23.18 -21.16
N ALA A 16 -7.90 -23.00 -20.39
CA ALA A 16 -6.88 -24.01 -20.19
C ALA A 16 -6.53 -24.18 -18.71
N LEU A 17 -6.58 -25.41 -18.23
CA LEU A 17 -5.97 -25.82 -16.97
C LEU A 17 -4.47 -26.00 -17.21
N VAL A 18 -3.67 -25.27 -16.45
CA VAL A 18 -2.21 -25.12 -16.62
C VAL A 18 -1.52 -25.29 -15.28
N ALA A 19 -0.29 -25.83 -15.28
CA ALA A 19 0.52 -26.04 -14.09
C ALA A 19 1.10 -24.72 -13.56
N GLY A 20 1.37 -23.79 -14.47
CA GLY A 20 1.77 -22.42 -14.20
C GLY A 20 1.05 -21.43 -15.14
N GLU A 21 1.66 -20.28 -15.37
CA GLU A 21 1.29 -19.38 -16.47
C GLU A 21 2.55 -19.09 -17.30
N SER A 22 3.29 -20.13 -17.70
CA SER A 22 4.55 -19.97 -18.44
C SER A 22 4.31 -19.45 -19.87
N LYS A 23 5.40 -19.13 -20.59
CA LYS A 23 5.30 -18.73 -22.00
C LYS A 23 4.77 -19.90 -22.84
N GLU A 24 5.28 -21.10 -22.60
CA GLU A 24 4.92 -22.34 -23.29
C GLU A 24 3.44 -22.69 -23.06
N GLU A 25 2.96 -22.56 -21.83
CA GLU A 25 1.55 -22.81 -21.49
C GLU A 25 0.61 -21.77 -22.12
N THR A 26 1.07 -20.52 -22.22
CA THR A 26 0.33 -19.47 -22.92
C THR A 26 0.26 -19.78 -24.41
N PHE A 27 1.39 -20.11 -25.04
CA PHE A 27 1.45 -20.50 -26.45
C PHE A 27 0.52 -21.69 -26.73
N PHE A 28 0.62 -22.75 -25.92
CA PHE A 28 -0.26 -23.91 -26.00
C PHE A 28 -1.74 -23.53 -25.99
N PHE A 29 -2.16 -22.69 -25.03
CA PHE A 29 -3.55 -22.25 -24.94
C PHE A 29 -3.98 -21.43 -26.16
N LEU A 30 -3.15 -20.49 -26.60
CA LEU A 30 -3.49 -19.59 -27.72
C LEU A 30 -3.57 -20.33 -29.06
N THR A 31 -2.72 -21.34 -29.27
CA THR A 31 -2.76 -22.20 -30.47
C THR A 31 -4.07 -22.97 -30.55
N HIS A 32 -4.53 -23.57 -29.45
CA HIS A 32 -5.84 -24.23 -29.39
C HIS A 32 -6.99 -23.23 -29.56
N LEU A 33 -6.87 -22.05 -28.96
CA LEU A 33 -7.85 -20.98 -29.13
C LEU A 33 -8.04 -20.59 -30.61
N LYS A 34 -6.94 -20.57 -31.38
CA LYS A 34 -6.96 -20.23 -32.82
C LYS A 34 -7.76 -21.25 -33.61
N GLN A 35 -7.64 -22.53 -33.28
CA GLN A 35 -8.39 -23.62 -33.90
C GLN A 35 -9.89 -23.55 -33.59
N TRP A 36 -10.27 -23.07 -32.40
CA TRP A 36 -11.67 -22.98 -31.99
C TRP A 36 -12.41 -21.75 -32.53
N ILE A 37 -11.76 -20.60 -32.55
CA ILE A 37 -12.42 -19.35 -32.97
C ILE A 37 -12.67 -19.33 -34.50
N LYS A 38 -11.84 -20.04 -35.29
CA LYS A 38 -11.94 -20.24 -36.75
C LYS A 38 -12.15 -18.97 -37.59
N LYS A 39 -12.04 -17.78 -36.99
CA LYS A 39 -12.27 -16.46 -37.58
C LYS A 39 -11.16 -15.52 -37.13
N PRO A 40 -10.74 -14.57 -37.98
CA PRO A 40 -9.73 -13.60 -37.61
C PRO A 40 -10.25 -12.71 -36.47
N LEU A 41 -9.42 -12.53 -35.45
CA LEU A 41 -9.69 -11.64 -34.33
C LEU A 41 -9.46 -10.20 -34.74
N SER A 42 -10.38 -9.32 -34.37
CA SER A 42 -10.26 -7.88 -34.65
C SER A 42 -9.50 -7.13 -33.56
N LEU A 43 -9.48 -7.67 -32.34
CA LEU A 43 -8.81 -7.09 -31.18
C LEU A 43 -8.63 -8.15 -30.07
N VAL A 44 -7.49 -8.15 -29.41
CA VAL A 44 -7.26 -8.97 -28.21
C VAL A 44 -6.94 -8.07 -27.02
N THR A 45 -7.70 -8.19 -25.95
CA THR A 45 -7.45 -7.49 -24.69
C THR A 45 -6.72 -8.38 -23.69
N ILE A 46 -5.58 -7.93 -23.17
CA ILE A 46 -4.77 -8.64 -22.17
C ILE A 46 -4.41 -7.75 -20.98
N ASP A 47 -3.92 -8.34 -19.91
CA ASP A 47 -3.27 -7.60 -18.83
C ASP A 47 -1.80 -7.24 -19.18
N PHE A 48 -1.01 -6.90 -18.16
CA PHE A 48 0.41 -6.56 -18.32
C PHE A 48 1.33 -7.79 -18.25
N SER A 49 0.81 -9.01 -18.41
CA SER A 49 1.63 -10.22 -18.46
C SER A 49 2.47 -10.26 -19.73
N THR A 50 3.80 -10.26 -19.57
CA THR A 50 4.76 -10.42 -20.67
C THR A 50 4.65 -11.80 -21.33
N ARG A 51 4.30 -12.82 -20.53
CA ARG A 51 4.11 -14.21 -20.98
C ARG A 51 2.92 -14.33 -21.94
N ILE A 52 1.81 -13.64 -21.61
CA ILE A 52 0.63 -13.59 -22.48
C ILE A 52 0.90 -12.78 -23.75
N LEU A 53 1.60 -11.64 -23.61
CA LEU A 53 1.99 -10.82 -24.75
C LEU A 53 2.83 -11.61 -25.75
N SER A 54 3.88 -12.28 -25.29
CA SER A 54 4.78 -13.04 -26.17
C SER A 54 4.05 -14.18 -26.89
N GLY A 55 3.18 -14.93 -26.21
CA GLY A 55 2.39 -15.98 -26.86
C GLY A 55 1.41 -15.43 -27.90
N LEU A 56 0.86 -14.22 -27.68
CA LEU A 56 -0.04 -13.59 -28.65
C LEU A 56 0.69 -13.09 -29.89
N GLU A 57 1.86 -12.48 -29.72
CA GLU A 57 2.70 -12.02 -30.83
C GLU A 57 3.12 -13.19 -31.72
N GLU A 58 3.32 -14.37 -31.14
CA GLU A 58 3.69 -15.58 -31.86
C GLU A 58 2.50 -16.23 -32.59
N VAL A 59 1.34 -16.38 -31.94
CA VAL A 59 0.18 -17.10 -32.50
C VAL A 59 -0.72 -16.21 -33.36
N TYR A 60 -0.79 -14.92 -33.03
CA TYR A 60 -1.64 -13.89 -33.65
C TYR A 60 -0.84 -12.61 -33.99
N PRO A 61 0.21 -12.70 -34.83
CA PRO A 61 1.17 -11.61 -35.05
C PRO A 61 0.53 -10.31 -35.59
N HIS A 62 -0.60 -10.42 -36.29
CA HIS A 62 -1.27 -9.28 -36.93
C HIS A 62 -2.47 -8.75 -36.13
N VAL A 63 -2.79 -9.34 -34.98
CA VAL A 63 -3.98 -8.94 -34.24
C VAL A 63 -3.65 -7.77 -33.32
N PRO A 64 -4.40 -6.64 -33.39
CA PRO A 64 -4.17 -5.52 -32.50
C PRO A 64 -4.36 -5.91 -31.02
N ILE A 65 -3.38 -5.54 -30.19
CA ILE A 65 -3.37 -5.84 -28.75
C ILE A 65 -3.79 -4.62 -27.93
N GLN A 66 -4.76 -4.79 -27.04
CA GLN A 66 -5.22 -3.80 -26.07
C GLN A 66 -4.79 -4.21 -24.66
N LYS A 67 -4.15 -3.30 -23.91
CA LYS A 67 -3.93 -3.50 -22.47
C LYS A 67 -5.22 -3.17 -21.71
N CYS A 68 -5.60 -4.04 -20.79
CA CYS A 68 -6.86 -3.92 -20.08
C CYS A 68 -6.85 -2.66 -19.20
N VAL A 69 -7.79 -1.75 -19.46
CA VAL A 69 -7.94 -0.47 -18.74
C VAL A 69 -8.06 -0.68 -17.23
N PHE A 70 -8.80 -1.71 -16.81
CA PHE A 70 -8.94 -2.05 -15.41
C PHE A 70 -7.59 -2.41 -14.76
N HIS A 71 -6.77 -3.21 -15.45
CA HIS A 71 -5.43 -3.56 -14.97
C HIS A 71 -4.48 -2.37 -15.02
N ALA A 72 -4.65 -1.41 -15.94
CA ALA A 72 -3.86 -0.18 -15.98
C ALA A 72 -4.12 0.68 -14.73
N ILE A 73 -5.41 0.83 -14.38
CA ILE A 73 -5.83 1.50 -13.13
C ILE A 73 -5.31 0.75 -11.90
N GLN A 74 -5.44 -0.57 -11.87
CA GLN A 74 -4.94 -1.38 -10.77
C GLN A 74 -3.42 -1.28 -10.62
N LEU A 75 -2.67 -1.26 -11.73
CA LEU A 75 -1.22 -1.16 -11.73
C LEU A 75 -0.77 0.14 -11.04
N LEU A 76 -1.35 1.28 -11.44
CA LEU A 76 -1.04 2.57 -10.82
C LEU A 76 -1.44 2.61 -9.34
N THR A 77 -2.67 2.20 -9.02
CA THR A 77 -3.21 2.26 -7.65
C THR A 77 -2.48 1.31 -6.69
N ARG A 78 -2.07 0.12 -7.13
CA ARG A 78 -1.21 -0.79 -6.36
C ARG A 78 0.18 -0.19 -6.14
N GLY A 79 0.74 0.51 -7.14
CA GLY A 79 1.96 1.31 -7.01
C GLY A 79 1.82 2.38 -5.92
N TYR A 80 0.75 3.17 -5.97
CA TYR A 80 0.47 4.20 -4.96
C TYR A 80 0.32 3.60 -3.56
N ILE A 81 -0.39 2.48 -3.40
CA ILE A 81 -0.55 1.82 -2.10
C ILE A 81 0.81 1.50 -1.48
N LYS A 82 1.77 1.01 -2.29
CA LYS A 82 3.12 0.70 -1.82
C LYS A 82 3.88 1.96 -1.43
N GLU A 83 3.79 3.02 -2.22
CA GLU A 83 4.41 4.30 -1.89
C GLU A 83 3.82 4.94 -0.63
N LEU A 84 2.50 5.03 -0.52
CA LEU A 84 1.84 5.58 0.67
C LEU A 84 2.11 4.73 1.92
N THR A 85 2.29 3.41 1.76
CA THR A 85 2.71 2.53 2.86
C THR A 85 4.15 2.80 3.27
N ARG A 86 5.06 3.03 2.32
CA ARG A 86 6.45 3.44 2.58
C ARG A 86 6.48 4.75 3.35
N ILE A 87 5.75 5.77 2.88
CA ILE A 87 5.67 7.09 3.54
C ILE A 87 5.11 6.97 4.97
N LYS A 88 4.05 6.17 5.18
CA LYS A 88 3.54 5.90 6.53
C LYS A 88 4.60 5.29 7.43
N ARG A 89 5.37 4.33 6.90
CA ARG A 89 6.42 3.66 7.64
C ARG A 89 7.51 4.65 8.04
N THR A 90 8.03 5.40 7.06
CA THR A 90 9.15 6.31 7.27
C THR A 90 8.77 7.51 8.12
N ARG A 91 7.61 8.14 7.93
CA ARG A 91 7.25 9.38 8.62
C ARG A 91 6.50 9.21 9.94
N LEU A 92 5.76 8.11 10.12
CA LEU A 92 4.85 7.94 11.26
C LEU A 92 5.20 6.73 12.12
N LEU A 93 5.34 5.54 11.52
CA LEU A 93 5.62 4.33 12.31
C LEU A 93 7.02 4.35 12.92
N ASN A 94 8.04 4.76 12.17
CA ASN A 94 9.39 4.90 12.71
C ASN A 94 9.44 5.94 13.84
N HIS A 95 8.75 7.06 13.65
CA HIS A 95 8.66 8.11 14.68
C HIS A 95 8.01 7.60 15.98
N ILE A 96 6.87 6.89 15.89
CA ILE A 96 6.21 6.27 17.05
C ILE A 96 7.13 5.23 17.73
N LYS A 97 7.91 4.48 16.93
CA LYS A 97 8.87 3.51 17.45
C LYS A 97 9.99 4.18 18.24
N GLU A 98 10.49 5.33 17.79
CA GLU A 98 11.52 6.08 18.51
C GLU A 98 11.03 6.54 19.89
N PHE A 99 9.83 7.12 19.99
CA PHE A 99 9.27 7.46 21.31
C PHE A 99 9.09 6.24 22.21
N THR A 100 8.68 5.11 21.63
CA THR A 100 8.53 3.85 22.38
C THR A 100 9.88 3.32 22.87
N LEU A 101 10.90 3.40 22.02
CA LEU A 101 12.27 3.01 22.34
C LEU A 101 12.86 3.91 23.42
N LEU A 102 12.70 5.22 23.28
CA LEU A 102 13.15 6.25 24.21
C LEU A 102 12.54 6.03 25.60
N ARG A 103 11.23 5.80 25.68
CA ARG A 103 10.54 5.44 26.94
C ARG A 103 11.14 4.19 27.59
N ARG A 104 11.41 3.13 26.81
CA ARG A 104 11.98 1.88 27.33
C ARG A 104 13.40 2.11 27.86
N LYS A 105 14.24 2.78 27.09
CA LYS A 105 15.64 3.06 27.45
C LYS A 105 15.75 3.97 28.67
N SER A 106 14.84 4.93 28.84
CA SER A 106 14.77 5.75 30.06
C SER A 106 14.55 4.90 31.31
N LEU A 107 13.62 3.92 31.24
CA LEU A 107 13.34 3.02 32.35
C LEU A 107 14.52 2.11 32.67
N ASP A 108 15.22 1.61 31.65
CA ASP A 108 16.40 0.78 31.86
C ASP A 108 17.53 1.57 32.52
N ARG A 109 17.74 2.82 32.12
CA ARG A 109 18.73 3.72 32.74
C ARG A 109 18.39 4.05 34.19
N GLU A 110 17.12 4.36 34.47
CA GLU A 110 16.65 4.61 35.85
C GLU A 110 16.81 3.38 36.76
N LYS A 111 16.76 2.17 36.19
CA LYS A 111 17.00 0.91 36.90
C LYS A 111 18.49 0.54 37.02
N GLY A 112 19.41 1.39 36.55
CA GLY A 112 20.84 1.12 36.56
C GLY A 112 21.28 0.05 35.55
N LYS A 113 20.42 -0.38 34.62
CA LYS A 113 20.77 -1.37 33.59
C LYS A 113 21.68 -0.82 32.49
N MET A 114 21.80 0.50 32.41
CA MET A 114 22.70 1.19 31.48
C MET A 114 23.11 2.54 32.06
N LEU A 115 24.35 2.97 31.74
CA LEU A 115 24.91 4.23 32.20
C LEU A 115 24.41 5.44 31.38
N LYS A 116 24.22 5.23 30.07
CA LYS A 116 23.82 6.27 29.13
C LYS A 116 22.87 5.71 28.07
N ILE A 117 22.01 6.60 27.55
CA ILE A 117 21.15 6.29 26.41
C ILE A 117 21.84 6.82 25.17
N GLU A 118 22.34 5.91 24.34
CA GLU A 118 22.90 6.22 23.03
C GLU A 118 21.95 5.70 21.96
N LEU A 119 21.26 6.63 21.30
CA LEU A 119 20.27 6.35 20.27
C LEU A 119 20.53 7.28 19.09
N ASN A 120 20.68 6.67 17.91
CA ASN A 120 20.60 7.41 16.65
C ASN A 120 19.11 7.59 16.35
N LEU A 121 18.59 8.78 16.65
CA LEU A 121 17.20 9.17 16.45
C LEU A 121 17.11 10.00 15.18
N ASP A 122 16.14 9.71 14.32
CA ASP A 122 15.96 10.38 13.04
C ASP A 122 15.06 11.63 13.15
N PHE A 123 14.28 11.75 14.22
CA PHE A 123 13.29 12.84 14.39
C PHE A 123 13.76 13.89 15.40
N SER A 124 13.58 15.16 15.06
CA SER A 124 14.09 16.28 15.87
C SER A 124 13.43 16.36 17.26
N ASP A 125 12.14 16.03 17.38
CA ASP A 125 11.41 16.05 18.64
C ASP A 125 11.73 14.86 19.56
N THR A 126 12.06 13.69 19.00
CA THR A 126 12.59 12.57 19.81
C THR A 126 14.01 12.89 20.30
N GLN A 127 14.87 13.47 19.45
CA GLN A 127 16.19 13.98 19.83
C GLN A 127 16.09 15.03 20.94
N HIS A 128 15.20 16.01 20.79
CA HIS A 128 14.98 17.04 21.80
C HIS A 128 14.49 16.44 23.12
N SER A 129 13.53 15.51 23.06
CA SER A 129 13.04 14.80 24.25
C SER A 129 14.14 14.02 24.98
N LEU A 130 15.09 13.44 24.24
CA LEU A 130 16.27 12.77 24.81
C LEU A 130 17.23 13.78 25.45
N SER A 131 17.44 14.96 24.84
CA SER A 131 18.23 16.05 25.44
C SER A 131 17.64 16.48 26.80
N ILE A 132 16.33 16.75 26.84
CA ILE A 132 15.60 17.09 28.06
C ILE A 132 15.76 16.00 29.14
N TYR A 133 15.65 14.73 28.74
CA TYR A 133 15.86 13.62 29.68
C TYR A 133 17.28 13.59 30.24
N ASN A 134 18.31 13.79 29.40
CA ASN A 134 19.70 13.78 29.84
C ASN A 134 19.98 14.94 30.81
N SER A 135 19.45 16.13 30.56
CA SER A 135 19.54 17.28 31.46
C SER A 135 18.84 17.01 32.78
N LEU A 136 17.61 16.46 32.75
CA LEU A 136 16.90 16.03 33.96
C LEU A 136 17.70 15.00 34.75
N HIS A 137 18.23 13.98 34.07
CA HIS A 137 19.01 12.93 34.72
C HIS A 137 20.24 13.51 35.43
N LYS A 138 21.00 14.38 34.76
CA LYS A 138 22.16 15.07 35.35
C LYS A 138 21.80 15.87 36.60
N ILE A 139 20.64 16.55 36.60
CA ILE A 139 20.17 17.31 37.76
C ILE A 139 19.76 16.37 38.90
N LEU A 140 18.97 15.33 38.59
CA LEU A 140 18.39 14.40 39.57
C LEU A 140 19.40 13.40 40.15
N SER A 141 20.58 13.26 39.55
CA SER A 141 21.70 12.47 40.10
C SER A 141 22.42 13.15 41.27
N ASN A 142 22.10 14.40 41.60
CA ASN A 142 22.68 15.07 42.77
C ASN A 142 22.10 14.51 44.08
N THR A 143 22.86 14.59 45.18
CA THR A 143 22.43 14.09 46.50
C THR A 143 21.75 15.15 47.36
N SER A 144 21.97 16.44 47.07
CA SER A 144 21.42 17.54 47.86
C SER A 144 20.04 17.99 47.35
N PRO A 145 18.98 17.95 48.20
CA PRO A 145 17.65 18.39 47.81
C PRO A 145 17.60 19.85 47.33
N THR A 146 18.30 20.75 48.00
CA THR A 146 18.32 22.19 47.67
C THR A 146 18.99 22.45 46.32
N ILE A 147 20.06 21.71 46.01
CA ILE A 147 20.73 21.80 44.72
C ILE A 147 19.84 21.27 43.59
N ILE A 148 19.13 20.16 43.82
CA ILE A 148 18.18 19.62 42.85
C ILE A 148 17.08 20.65 42.55
N GLU A 149 16.45 21.18 43.59
CA GLU A 149 15.36 22.15 43.47
C GLU A 149 15.79 23.40 42.70
N SER A 150 16.89 24.04 43.12
CA SER A 150 17.44 25.23 42.46
C SER A 150 17.78 24.96 40.98
N LYS A 151 18.42 23.82 40.67
CA LYS A 151 18.76 23.45 39.29
C LYS A 151 17.54 23.14 38.43
N LEU A 152 16.49 22.53 39.00
CA LEU A 152 15.24 22.30 38.27
C LEU A 152 14.54 23.62 37.93
N ILE A 153 14.48 24.56 38.87
CA ILE A 153 13.92 25.91 38.63
C ILE A 153 14.69 26.60 37.49
N GLY A 154 16.02 26.60 37.57
CA GLY A 154 16.87 27.15 36.52
C GLY A 154 16.65 26.46 35.17
N PHE A 155 16.57 25.14 35.16
CA PHE A 155 16.32 24.35 33.94
C PHE A 155 14.97 24.66 33.29
N PHE A 156 13.90 24.82 34.07
CA PHE A 156 12.58 25.15 33.53
C PHE A 156 12.50 26.58 32.96
N ALA A 157 13.39 27.46 33.38
CA ALA A 157 13.52 28.80 32.80
C ALA A 157 14.29 28.81 31.46
N GLN A 158 15.06 27.76 31.14
CA GLN A 158 15.86 27.71 29.92
C GLN A 158 15.01 27.61 28.66
N GLN A 159 15.49 28.26 27.59
CA GLN A 159 14.81 28.26 26.29
C GLN A 159 14.70 26.86 25.68
N ASP A 160 15.70 26.01 25.88
CA ASP A 160 15.67 24.62 25.40
C ASP A 160 14.48 23.84 25.99
N PHE A 161 14.20 24.02 27.28
CA PHE A 161 13.04 23.39 27.92
C PHE A 161 11.73 24.00 27.45
N ARG A 162 11.64 25.34 27.34
CA ARG A 162 10.40 26.03 26.91
C ARG A 162 9.99 25.73 25.47
N THR A 163 10.97 25.48 24.60
CA THR A 163 10.72 25.13 23.20
C THR A 163 10.40 23.65 22.99
N TRP A 164 10.65 22.80 24.00
CA TRP A 164 10.31 21.39 23.92
C TRP A 164 8.78 21.20 23.90
N LYS A 165 8.26 20.51 22.87
CA LYS A 165 6.81 20.30 22.70
C LYS A 165 6.11 19.64 23.89
N GLY A 166 6.84 18.86 24.70
CA GLY A 166 6.28 18.18 25.87
C GLY A 166 6.25 19.02 27.15
N HIS A 167 6.74 20.26 27.14
CA HIS A 167 6.99 21.02 28.37
C HIS A 167 5.71 21.34 29.16
N GLU A 168 4.62 21.70 28.50
CA GLU A 168 3.34 22.02 29.17
C GLU A 168 2.80 20.80 29.94
N LEU A 169 2.70 19.65 29.26
CA LEU A 169 2.26 18.39 29.87
C LEU A 169 3.19 17.93 30.99
N PHE A 170 4.51 18.15 30.84
CA PHE A 170 5.47 17.88 31.89
C PHE A 170 5.23 18.77 33.11
N LEU A 171 5.11 20.09 32.92
CA LEU A 171 4.95 21.06 34.00
C LEU A 171 3.63 20.84 34.74
N GLU A 172 2.55 20.52 34.04
CA GLU A 172 1.28 20.14 34.65
C GLU A 172 1.47 18.93 35.57
N SER A 173 2.10 17.87 35.07
CA SER A 173 2.38 16.65 35.84
C SER A 173 3.35 16.90 36.99
N TYR A 174 4.33 17.79 36.81
CA TYR A 174 5.31 18.18 37.82
C TYR A 174 4.65 18.95 38.96
N LYS A 175 3.83 19.96 38.65
CA LYS A 175 3.10 20.75 39.67
C LYS A 175 2.20 19.89 40.55
N LYS A 176 1.55 18.86 39.98
CA LYS A 176 0.73 17.89 40.73
C LYS A 176 1.51 17.10 41.78
N ILE A 177 2.84 16.97 41.64
CA ILE A 177 3.68 16.29 42.64
C ILE A 177 3.65 17.08 43.96
N PHE A 178 3.64 18.41 43.89
CA PHE A 178 3.77 19.30 45.05
C PHE A 178 2.41 19.76 45.56
N THR A 179 1.46 20.03 44.67
CA THR A 179 0.12 20.55 45.02
C THR A 179 -0.85 19.47 45.52
N GLU A 180 -0.94 18.33 44.84
CA GLU A 180 -1.91 17.27 45.21
C GLU A 180 -1.34 16.30 46.26
N ARG A 181 0.00 16.20 46.36
CA ARG A 181 0.66 15.22 47.24
C ARG A 181 1.53 15.83 48.32
N ASN A 182 1.60 17.15 48.40
CA ASN A 182 2.28 17.91 49.46
C ASN A 182 3.72 17.43 49.75
N PHE A 183 4.45 17.03 48.71
CA PHE A 183 5.87 16.70 48.85
C PHE A 183 6.69 17.99 48.94
N ASN A 184 7.68 18.01 49.83
CA ASN A 184 8.71 19.05 49.89
C ASN A 184 10.08 18.45 49.57
N PHE A 185 11.02 19.25 49.04
CA PHE A 185 12.38 18.80 48.74
C PHE A 185 13.18 18.52 50.02
N SER A 186 13.07 17.27 50.52
CA SER A 186 13.86 16.74 51.63
C SER A 186 14.55 15.44 51.23
N ARG A 187 15.62 15.06 51.93
CA ARG A 187 16.35 13.80 51.67
C ARG A 187 15.42 12.58 51.65
N LYS A 188 14.47 12.51 52.60
CA LYS A 188 13.47 11.43 52.66
C LYS A 188 12.50 11.47 51.46
N ALA A 189 12.06 12.65 51.06
CA ALA A 189 11.11 12.83 49.98
C ALA A 189 11.70 12.58 48.58
N LEU A 190 13.00 12.81 48.38
CA LEU A 190 13.66 12.59 47.07
C LEU A 190 13.44 11.19 46.51
N LYS A 191 13.42 10.15 47.37
CA LYS A 191 13.11 8.76 46.99
C LYS A 191 11.76 8.62 46.27
N TYR A 192 10.81 9.51 46.56
CA TYR A 192 9.46 9.53 45.98
C TYR A 192 9.30 10.58 44.88
N ILE A 193 9.97 11.73 45.00
CA ILE A 193 9.90 12.83 44.03
C ILE A 193 10.59 12.44 42.72
N ILE A 194 11.83 11.92 42.77
CA ILE A 194 12.64 11.64 41.57
C ILE A 194 11.90 10.68 40.60
N PRO A 195 11.37 9.51 41.05
CA PRO A 195 10.60 8.64 40.16
C PRO A 195 9.36 9.31 39.56
N LYS A 196 8.74 10.26 40.27
CA LYS A 196 7.58 11.01 39.78
C LYS A 196 7.97 12.03 38.71
N ILE A 197 9.12 12.69 38.84
CA ILE A 197 9.64 13.60 37.81
C ILE A 197 9.91 12.83 36.51
N TYR A 198 10.57 11.66 36.59
CA TYR A 198 10.75 10.80 35.42
C TYR A 198 9.41 10.30 34.85
N LYS A 199 8.43 10.02 35.71
CA LYS A 199 7.07 9.66 35.29
C LYS A 199 6.38 10.82 34.55
N ALA A 200 6.57 12.07 34.99
CA ALA A 200 6.06 13.26 34.32
C ALA A 200 6.68 13.42 32.92
N TRP A 201 8.00 13.26 32.78
CA TRP A 201 8.65 13.25 31.46
C TRP A 201 8.13 12.14 30.55
N ARG A 202 7.96 10.93 31.08
CA ARG A 202 7.35 9.82 30.33
C ARG A 202 5.91 10.10 29.90
N ALA A 203 5.14 10.82 30.71
CA ALA A 203 3.78 11.21 30.38
C ALA A 203 3.77 12.23 29.22
N ALA A 204 4.67 13.21 29.25
CA ALA A 204 4.82 14.19 28.17
C ALA A 204 5.16 13.53 26.83
N ILE A 205 6.20 12.67 26.76
CA ILE A 205 6.54 11.97 25.51
C ILE A 205 5.43 10.99 25.07
N ARG A 206 4.63 10.46 26.00
CA ARG A 206 3.45 9.65 25.67
C ARG A 206 2.37 10.50 25.00
N GLY A 207 2.14 11.72 25.47
CA GLY A 207 1.24 12.69 24.83
C GLY A 207 1.64 12.93 23.38
N LEU A 208 2.92 13.28 23.14
CA LEU A 208 3.46 13.47 21.79
C LEU A 208 3.28 12.24 20.90
N ARG A 209 3.50 11.03 21.46
CA ARG A 209 3.27 9.77 20.74
C ARG A 209 1.80 9.55 20.37
N ILE A 210 0.86 9.89 21.26
CA ILE A 210 -0.58 9.75 21.01
C ILE A 210 -1.00 10.64 19.84
N ASP A 211 -0.47 11.87 19.75
CA ASP A 211 -0.76 12.77 18.63
C ASP A 211 -0.27 12.19 17.28
N LEU A 212 0.89 11.53 17.28
CA LEU A 212 1.38 10.80 16.11
C LEU A 212 0.52 9.59 15.76
N GLU A 213 0.03 8.84 16.77
CA GLU A 213 -0.90 7.73 16.56
C GLU A 213 -2.25 8.20 15.99
N HIS A 214 -2.73 9.36 16.44
CA HIS A 214 -3.91 10.02 15.88
C HIS A 214 -3.67 10.43 14.42
N THR A 215 -2.54 11.09 14.15
CA THR A 215 -2.12 11.49 12.79
C THR A 215 -2.02 10.27 11.86
N LYS A 216 -1.47 9.14 12.34
CA LYS A 216 -1.43 7.86 11.61
C LYS A 216 -2.83 7.35 11.28
N THR A 217 -3.79 7.49 12.18
CA THR A 217 -5.17 7.08 11.95
C THR A 217 -5.83 7.92 10.86
N ILE A 218 -5.66 9.25 10.90
CA ILE A 218 -6.12 10.16 9.82
C ILE A 218 -5.43 9.79 8.50
N PHE A 219 -4.12 9.51 8.52
CA PHE A 219 -3.37 9.14 7.32
C PHE A 219 -3.91 7.85 6.67
N ASN A 220 -4.28 6.84 7.47
CA ASN A 220 -4.87 5.62 6.93
C ASN A 220 -6.20 5.91 6.23
N LYS A 221 -7.05 6.79 6.77
CA LYS A 221 -8.29 7.23 6.09
C LYS A 221 -7.97 7.97 4.78
N ALA A 222 -7.04 8.94 4.84
CA ALA A 222 -6.60 9.72 3.68
C ALA A 222 -6.09 8.83 2.54
N LYS A 223 -5.32 7.79 2.87
CA LYS A 223 -4.77 6.82 1.90
C LYS A 223 -5.87 6.20 1.02
N TYR A 224 -7.02 5.83 1.58
CA TYR A 224 -8.11 5.24 0.79
C TYR A 224 -8.84 6.30 -0.04
N LEU A 225 -9.12 7.46 0.55
CA LEU A 225 -9.83 8.54 -0.13
C LEU A 225 -9.04 9.10 -1.32
N VAL A 226 -7.71 9.23 -1.21
CA VAL A 226 -6.87 9.71 -2.32
C VAL A 226 -7.00 8.81 -3.56
N LEU A 227 -7.11 7.50 -3.35
CA LEU A 227 -7.12 6.48 -4.41
C LEU A 227 -8.49 6.25 -5.05
N MET A 228 -9.56 6.61 -4.35
CA MET A 228 -10.93 6.36 -4.79
C MET A 228 -11.24 7.13 -6.10
N ASN A 229 -11.85 6.45 -7.06
CA ASN A 229 -12.26 7.08 -8.32
C ASN A 229 -13.26 8.22 -8.02
N PRO A 230 -13.09 9.43 -8.60
CA PRO A 230 -14.04 10.53 -8.43
C PRO A 230 -15.51 10.15 -8.69
N LYS A 231 -15.77 9.23 -9.63
CA LYS A 231 -17.13 8.75 -9.93
C LYS A 231 -17.77 8.02 -8.75
N ASN A 232 -16.96 7.39 -7.89
CA ASN A 232 -17.44 6.60 -6.76
C ASN A 232 -17.46 7.42 -5.46
N MET A 233 -17.17 8.72 -5.52
CA MET A 233 -17.14 9.60 -4.35
C MET A 233 -18.45 10.34 -4.14
N GLU A 234 -19.15 9.94 -3.08
CA GLU A 234 -20.25 10.70 -2.49
C GLU A 234 -19.81 12.03 -1.84
N LEU A 235 -20.78 12.88 -1.48
CA LEU A 235 -20.53 14.20 -0.88
C LEU A 235 -19.68 14.11 0.40
N PHE A 236 -19.95 13.14 1.27
CA PHE A 236 -19.19 12.97 2.51
C PHE A 236 -17.73 12.58 2.22
N HIS A 237 -17.47 11.70 1.26
CA HIS A 237 -16.12 11.32 0.84
C HIS A 237 -15.32 12.55 0.35
N ARG A 238 -15.96 13.45 -0.41
CA ARG A 238 -15.33 14.67 -0.92
C ARG A 238 -14.99 15.64 0.21
N ARG A 239 -15.90 15.81 1.19
CA ARG A 239 -15.66 16.64 2.38
C ARG A 239 -14.49 16.10 3.20
N GLU A 240 -14.48 14.79 3.45
CA GLU A 240 -13.39 14.14 4.20
C GLU A 240 -12.05 14.18 3.45
N LEU A 241 -12.05 14.00 2.12
CA LEU A 241 -10.85 14.14 1.31
C LEU A 241 -10.27 15.57 1.43
N ARG A 242 -11.11 16.61 1.41
CA ARG A 242 -10.65 18.00 1.58
C ARG A 242 -9.99 18.20 2.94
N LYS A 243 -10.58 17.68 4.02
CA LYS A 243 -9.97 17.70 5.36
C LYS A 243 -8.61 16.99 5.35
N CYS A 244 -8.55 15.78 4.81
CA CYS A 244 -7.31 15.02 4.69
C CYS A 244 -6.22 15.74 3.88
N LEU A 245 -6.58 16.44 2.80
CA LEU A 245 -5.64 17.21 1.97
C LEU A 245 -5.25 18.57 2.58
N LYS A 246 -5.96 19.05 3.60
CA LYS A 246 -5.52 20.14 4.46
C LYS A 246 -4.49 19.64 5.47
N THR A 247 -4.77 18.50 6.12
CA THR A 247 -3.83 17.86 7.07
C THR A 247 -2.55 17.36 6.39
N PHE A 248 -2.64 16.84 5.17
CA PHE A 248 -1.52 16.33 4.39
C PHE A 248 -1.44 17.00 3.02
N PRO A 249 -0.95 18.26 2.92
CA PRO A 249 -0.91 19.00 1.64
C PRO A 249 -0.13 18.28 0.54
N TRP A 250 0.91 17.53 0.91
CA TRP A 250 1.73 16.75 -0.02
C TRP A 250 0.96 15.60 -0.70
N LEU A 251 -0.19 15.15 -0.16
CA LEU A 251 -1.04 14.16 -0.85
C LEU A 251 -1.79 14.76 -2.06
N ARG A 252 -1.80 16.09 -2.21
CA ARG A 252 -2.50 16.77 -3.33
C ARG A 252 -1.92 16.37 -4.68
N ILE A 253 -0.61 16.20 -4.80
CA ILE A 253 0.02 15.82 -6.07
C ILE A 253 -0.40 14.41 -6.51
N TYR A 254 -0.42 13.46 -5.57
CA TYR A 254 -0.92 12.10 -5.80
C TYR A 254 -2.39 12.15 -6.24
N ARG A 255 -3.23 12.89 -5.53
CA ARG A 255 -4.65 13.01 -5.86
C ARG A 255 -4.85 13.62 -7.26
N LYS A 256 -4.23 14.76 -7.54
CA LYS A 256 -4.35 15.48 -8.81
C LYS A 256 -3.91 14.61 -9.98
N THR A 257 -2.77 13.93 -9.84
CA THR A 257 -2.21 13.05 -10.86
C THR A 257 -3.13 11.85 -11.12
N LEU A 258 -3.62 11.19 -10.08
CA LEU A 258 -4.53 10.06 -10.23
C LEU A 258 -5.89 10.47 -10.86
N VAL A 259 -6.45 11.62 -10.47
CA VAL A 259 -7.68 12.15 -11.09
C VAL A 259 -7.45 12.47 -12.56
N LYS A 260 -6.32 13.09 -12.91
CA LYS A 260 -5.94 13.35 -14.30
C LYS A 260 -5.80 12.06 -15.09
N PHE A 261 -5.23 11.01 -14.50
CA PHE A 261 -5.14 9.68 -15.10
C PHE A 261 -6.52 9.06 -15.35
N TYR A 262 -7.43 9.07 -14.36
CA TYR A 262 -8.80 8.61 -14.56
C TYR A 262 -9.55 9.38 -15.66
N TYR A 263 -9.25 10.66 -15.82
CA TYR A 263 -9.87 11.50 -16.84
C TYR A 263 -9.39 11.17 -18.27
N GLN A 264 -8.16 10.66 -18.43
CA GLN A 264 -7.65 10.25 -19.76
C GLN A 264 -8.53 9.19 -20.43
N PHE A 265 -9.18 8.33 -19.65
CA PHE A 265 -10.09 7.30 -20.18
C PHE A 265 -11.45 7.82 -20.65
N LYS A 266 -11.75 9.11 -20.42
CA LYS A 266 -13.04 9.74 -20.74
C LYS A 266 -12.97 10.77 -21.86
N ILE A 267 -11.77 11.20 -22.23
CA ILE A 267 -11.55 12.21 -23.26
C ILE A 267 -11.27 11.55 -24.61
N SER A 268 -11.58 12.27 -25.69
CA SER A 268 -11.26 11.84 -27.05
C SER A 268 -9.74 11.70 -27.24
N PRO A 269 -9.28 10.83 -28.17
CA PRO A 269 -7.86 10.63 -28.46
C PRO A 269 -7.10 11.94 -28.70
N GLU A 270 -7.69 12.86 -29.47
CA GLU A 270 -7.11 14.18 -29.82
C GLU A 270 -6.82 15.07 -28.62
N LYS A 271 -7.64 14.98 -27.56
CA LYS A 271 -7.51 15.80 -26.34
C LYS A 271 -6.66 15.11 -25.26
N ARG A 272 -6.20 13.88 -25.52
CA ARG A 272 -5.46 13.08 -24.55
C ARG A 272 -4.06 13.65 -24.36
N ARG A 273 -3.60 13.67 -23.11
CA ARG A 273 -2.23 14.05 -22.79
C ARG A 273 -1.36 12.80 -22.61
N PRO A 274 -0.10 12.83 -23.04
CA PRO A 274 0.84 11.73 -22.81
C PRO A 274 0.92 11.35 -21.33
N LEU A 275 1.00 10.06 -21.03
CA LEU A 275 1.10 9.53 -19.67
C LEU A 275 2.40 9.92 -18.96
N LYS A 276 3.34 10.58 -19.66
CA LYS A 276 4.56 11.17 -19.07
C LYS A 276 4.27 12.09 -17.87
N PHE A 277 3.08 12.69 -17.75
CA PHE A 277 2.74 13.46 -16.54
C PHE A 277 2.72 12.62 -15.25
N LEU A 278 2.64 11.29 -15.34
CA LEU A 278 2.71 10.39 -14.20
C LEU A 278 4.09 10.41 -13.52
N THR A 279 5.14 10.94 -14.15
CA THR A 279 6.45 11.09 -13.50
C THR A 279 6.44 12.13 -12.39
N ALA A 280 5.47 13.06 -12.37
CA ALA A 280 5.36 14.12 -11.37
C ALA A 280 5.15 13.63 -9.93
N ILE A 281 4.72 12.39 -9.74
CA ILE A 281 4.57 11.77 -8.41
C ILE A 281 5.81 10.97 -7.98
N LEU A 282 6.82 10.87 -8.85
CA LEU A 282 8.05 10.15 -8.58
C LEU A 282 9.09 11.08 -7.96
N SER A 283 9.94 10.47 -7.15
CA SER A 283 11.14 11.04 -6.55
C SER A 283 12.22 9.96 -6.54
N GLU A 284 13.47 10.35 -6.31
CA GLU A 284 14.59 9.41 -6.16
C GLU A 284 14.29 8.32 -5.13
N ASN A 285 13.66 8.71 -4.01
CA ASN A 285 13.30 7.83 -2.91
C ASN A 285 11.94 7.12 -3.06
N SER A 286 11.29 7.23 -4.22
CA SER A 286 10.00 6.56 -4.47
C SER A 286 10.12 5.04 -4.49
N HIS A 287 9.07 4.36 -4.03
CA HIS A 287 9.02 2.91 -3.96
C HIS A 287 9.21 2.28 -5.36
N PRO A 288 10.06 1.23 -5.52
CA PRO A 288 10.35 0.62 -6.82
C PRO A 288 9.10 0.19 -7.59
N ARG A 289 8.11 -0.41 -6.92
CA ARG A 289 6.81 -0.75 -7.52
C ARG A 289 6.02 0.43 -8.09
N LEU A 290 6.14 1.64 -7.51
CA LEU A 290 5.51 2.82 -8.10
C LEU A 290 6.26 3.27 -9.36
N LYS A 291 7.60 3.31 -9.30
CA LYS A 291 8.45 3.63 -10.46
C LYS A 291 8.18 2.69 -11.62
N SER A 292 8.21 1.38 -11.36
CA SER A 292 7.89 0.33 -12.35
C SER A 292 6.47 0.48 -12.88
N ALA A 293 5.46 0.71 -12.03
CA ALA A 293 4.09 0.92 -12.51
C ALA A 293 3.97 2.14 -13.43
N VAL A 294 4.58 3.27 -13.09
CA VAL A 294 4.58 4.48 -13.93
C VAL A 294 5.28 4.20 -15.25
N GLN A 295 6.46 3.59 -15.22
CA GLN A 295 7.24 3.28 -16.40
C GLN A 295 6.47 2.35 -17.35
N THR A 296 5.94 1.24 -16.84
CA THR A 296 5.15 0.28 -17.62
C THR A 296 3.91 0.93 -18.24
N LEU A 297 3.25 1.86 -17.54
CA LEU A 297 2.09 2.58 -18.09
C LEU A 297 2.48 3.53 -19.23
N ILE A 298 3.62 4.22 -19.11
CA ILE A 298 4.14 5.11 -20.16
C ILE A 298 4.54 4.29 -21.39
N GLU A 299 5.28 3.20 -21.21
CA GLU A 299 5.71 2.30 -22.30
C GLU A 299 4.54 1.65 -23.04
N ASN A 300 3.42 1.43 -22.36
CA ASN A 300 2.24 0.78 -22.93
C ASN A 300 1.10 1.76 -23.23
N GLU A 301 1.37 3.08 -23.28
CA GLU A 301 0.32 4.10 -23.40
C GLU A 301 -0.61 3.85 -24.59
N GLU A 302 -0.07 3.61 -25.77
CA GLU A 302 -0.87 3.37 -26.97
C GLU A 302 -1.75 2.14 -26.82
N ASN A 303 -1.19 1.03 -26.32
CA ASN A 303 -1.92 -0.20 -26.10
C ASN A 303 -3.00 -0.06 -25.01
N ILE A 304 -2.84 0.85 -24.05
CA ILE A 304 -3.84 1.12 -23.00
C ILE A 304 -5.03 1.89 -23.54
N PHE A 305 -4.84 2.80 -24.49
CA PHE A 305 -5.92 3.64 -25.02
C PHE A 305 -6.44 3.21 -26.40
N ARG A 306 -5.88 2.17 -26.99
CA ARG A 306 -6.29 1.62 -28.29
C ARG A 306 -7.79 1.28 -28.36
N TYR A 307 -8.46 0.99 -27.25
CA TYR A 307 -9.92 0.77 -27.23
C TYR A 307 -10.69 1.97 -27.81
N GLN A 308 -10.16 3.19 -27.70
CA GLN A 308 -10.78 4.39 -28.23
C GLN A 308 -10.85 4.40 -29.77
N THR A 309 -10.02 3.62 -30.47
CA THR A 309 -10.08 3.47 -31.93
C THR A 309 -11.04 2.35 -32.37
N PHE A 310 -11.32 1.39 -31.48
CA PHE A 310 -12.15 0.21 -31.79
C PHE A 310 -13.58 0.28 -31.25
N LEU A 311 -13.90 1.27 -30.41
CA LEU A 311 -15.27 1.51 -29.96
C LEU A 311 -16.09 2.19 -31.05
N SER A 312 -17.23 1.58 -31.41
CA SER A 312 -18.21 2.18 -32.32
C SER A 312 -18.68 3.54 -31.79
N PRO A 313 -18.64 4.62 -32.59
CA PRO A 313 -19.14 5.94 -32.18
C PRO A 313 -20.64 5.95 -31.83
N LYS A 314 -21.43 5.06 -32.45
CA LYS A 314 -22.89 5.03 -32.31
C LYS A 314 -23.37 4.24 -31.11
N THR A 315 -22.62 3.21 -30.70
CA THR A 315 -23.07 2.23 -29.68
C THR A 315 -22.12 2.11 -28.50
N HIS A 316 -20.91 2.70 -28.57
CA HIS A 316 -19.83 2.47 -27.61
C HIS A 316 -19.54 0.98 -27.34
N THR A 317 -19.79 0.12 -28.33
CA THR A 317 -19.53 -1.32 -28.25
C THR A 317 -18.21 -1.66 -28.95
N LEU A 318 -17.55 -2.71 -28.43
CA LEU A 318 -16.38 -3.30 -29.08
C LEU A 318 -16.79 -4.06 -30.37
N PRO A 319 -15.82 -4.40 -31.24
CA PRO A 319 -16.11 -5.16 -32.45
C PRO A 319 -16.54 -6.61 -32.13
N SER A 320 -17.41 -7.19 -32.98
CA SER A 320 -18.01 -8.53 -32.86
C SER A 320 -17.03 -9.71 -32.73
N LYS A 321 -15.73 -9.48 -32.96
CA LYS A 321 -14.67 -10.50 -32.97
C LYS A 321 -13.53 -10.16 -32.00
N SER A 322 -13.84 -9.46 -30.91
CA SER A 322 -12.88 -9.06 -29.89
C SER A 322 -12.89 -10.01 -28.70
N ILE A 323 -11.70 -10.49 -28.30
CA ILE A 323 -11.57 -11.39 -27.15
C ILE A 323 -10.77 -10.74 -26.02
N LYS A 324 -11.05 -11.17 -24.80
CA LYS A 324 -10.28 -10.81 -23.61
C LYS A 324 -9.68 -12.06 -23.00
N VAL A 325 -8.36 -12.11 -22.97
CA VAL A 325 -7.58 -13.12 -22.26
C VAL A 325 -7.22 -12.50 -20.92
N VAL A 326 -7.78 -13.03 -19.82
CA VAL A 326 -7.76 -12.55 -18.42
C VAL A 326 -9.12 -11.96 -17.96
N LYS A 327 -9.83 -12.72 -17.11
CA LYS A 327 -11.03 -12.25 -16.39
C LYS A 327 -10.91 -12.59 -14.90
N GLU A 328 -10.52 -11.60 -14.09
CA GLU A 328 -10.29 -11.74 -12.64
C GLU A 328 -11.52 -12.29 -11.89
N SER A 329 -12.75 -11.94 -12.30
CA SER A 329 -13.99 -12.44 -11.69
C SER A 329 -14.27 -13.91 -12.00
N ALA A 330 -14.02 -14.36 -13.23
CA ALA A 330 -14.10 -15.77 -13.59
C ALA A 330 -12.99 -16.56 -12.88
N ASN A 331 -11.76 -16.02 -12.88
CA ASN A 331 -10.63 -16.62 -12.16
C ASN A 331 -10.87 -16.75 -10.65
N LYS A 332 -11.61 -15.85 -9.99
CA LYS A 332 -11.97 -15.98 -8.56
C LYS A 332 -12.95 -17.12 -8.31
N THR A 333 -14.03 -17.21 -9.08
CA THR A 333 -15.01 -18.32 -9.00
C THR A 333 -14.33 -19.66 -9.28
N LEU A 334 -13.39 -19.66 -10.23
CA LEU A 334 -12.66 -20.86 -10.66
C LEU A 334 -11.56 -21.27 -9.69
N ASN A 335 -10.79 -20.32 -9.14
CA ASN A 335 -9.85 -20.59 -8.05
C ASN A 335 -10.57 -21.07 -6.79
N ARG A 336 -11.79 -20.58 -6.52
CA ARG A 336 -12.64 -21.15 -5.47
C ARG A 336 -12.97 -22.59 -5.81
N LEU A 337 -13.48 -22.90 -7.00
CA LEU A 337 -13.80 -24.28 -7.40
C LEU A 337 -12.60 -25.24 -7.34
N TYR A 338 -11.45 -24.81 -7.87
CA TYR A 338 -10.20 -25.56 -7.80
C TYR A 338 -9.78 -25.83 -6.34
N ARG A 339 -9.92 -24.85 -5.43
CA ARG A 339 -9.58 -25.00 -4.01
C ARG A 339 -10.63 -25.76 -3.19
N THR A 340 -11.91 -25.57 -3.48
CA THR A 340 -13.04 -26.23 -2.78
C THR A 340 -13.14 -27.70 -3.18
N GLN A 341 -12.49 -28.12 -4.28
CA GLN A 341 -12.58 -29.47 -4.81
C GLN A 341 -11.20 -30.13 -5.01
N CYS A 342 -10.25 -29.91 -4.09
CA CYS A 342 -9.11 -30.81 -3.86
C CYS A 342 -9.51 -32.22 -3.35
N GLY A 343 -10.77 -32.62 -3.52
CA GLY A 343 -11.30 -33.97 -3.26
C GLY A 343 -11.82 -34.68 -4.53
N MET A 344 -11.46 -34.22 -5.73
CA MET A 344 -11.84 -34.88 -6.98
C MET A 344 -10.75 -35.84 -7.46
N ARG A 345 -11.17 -37.06 -7.83
CA ARG A 345 -10.27 -38.20 -8.07
C ARG A 345 -9.57 -38.20 -9.44
N THR A 346 -9.99 -37.40 -10.44
CA THR A 346 -9.34 -37.38 -11.78
C THR A 346 -9.39 -36.00 -12.49
N ILE A 347 -8.45 -35.77 -13.41
CA ILE A 347 -8.31 -34.52 -14.20
C ILE A 347 -9.51 -34.32 -15.15
N GLU A 348 -10.03 -35.41 -15.69
CA GLU A 348 -11.15 -35.46 -16.62
C GLU A 348 -12.43 -34.94 -15.96
N ASN A 349 -12.65 -35.30 -14.69
CA ASN A 349 -13.77 -34.80 -13.89
C ASN A 349 -13.68 -33.29 -13.64
N LEU A 350 -12.47 -32.79 -13.37
CA LEU A 350 -12.21 -31.35 -13.20
C LEU A 350 -12.45 -30.60 -14.51
N GLN A 351 -11.93 -31.10 -15.63
CA GLN A 351 -12.12 -30.54 -16.97
C GLN A 351 -13.61 -30.49 -17.34
N MET A 352 -14.33 -31.60 -17.18
CA MET A 352 -15.77 -31.71 -17.47
C MET A 352 -16.59 -30.71 -16.65
N ARG A 353 -16.40 -30.66 -15.34
CA ARG A 353 -17.18 -29.76 -14.46
C ARG A 353 -16.92 -28.29 -14.73
N ILE A 354 -15.67 -27.91 -14.98
CA ILE A 354 -15.32 -26.52 -15.33
C ILE A 354 -15.92 -26.17 -16.70
N SER A 355 -15.82 -27.08 -17.67
CA SER A 355 -16.40 -26.93 -19.00
C SER A 355 -17.92 -26.73 -18.93
N GLN A 356 -18.64 -27.58 -18.20
CA GLN A 356 -20.09 -27.47 -18.00
C GLN A 356 -20.48 -26.13 -17.34
N ARG A 357 -19.77 -25.74 -16.29
CA ARG A 357 -20.10 -24.52 -15.53
C ARG A 357 -19.79 -23.23 -16.27
N LEU A 358 -18.76 -23.22 -17.12
CA LEU A 358 -18.41 -22.08 -17.97
C LEU A 358 -19.11 -22.11 -19.32
N SER A 359 -19.77 -23.23 -19.65
CA SER A 359 -20.40 -23.50 -20.94
C SER A 359 -19.43 -23.27 -22.10
N CYS A 360 -18.16 -23.68 -21.93
CA CYS A 360 -17.11 -23.49 -22.93
C CYS A 360 -16.05 -24.62 -22.90
N PRO A 361 -15.36 -24.91 -24.02
CA PRO A 361 -14.29 -25.90 -24.04
C PRO A 361 -13.15 -25.55 -23.07
N ILE A 362 -12.68 -26.58 -22.35
CA ILE A 362 -11.53 -26.52 -21.45
C ILE A 362 -10.51 -27.56 -21.89
N ILE A 363 -9.26 -27.16 -22.08
CA ILE A 363 -8.13 -28.07 -22.30
C ILE A 363 -7.25 -28.17 -21.06
N VAL A 364 -6.46 -29.24 -21.00
CA VAL A 364 -5.47 -29.47 -19.94
C VAL A 364 -4.10 -29.49 -20.57
N SER A 365 -3.22 -28.61 -20.10
CA SER A 365 -1.83 -28.55 -20.58
C SER A 365 -1.08 -29.85 -20.27
N PRO A 366 -0.15 -30.27 -21.15
CA PRO A 366 0.72 -31.43 -20.89
C PRO A 366 1.46 -31.36 -19.55
N SER A 367 2.01 -30.19 -19.21
CA SER A 367 2.73 -29.93 -17.95
C SER A 367 1.90 -30.23 -16.69
N LEU A 368 0.61 -29.89 -16.71
CA LEU A 368 -0.31 -30.19 -15.60
C LEU A 368 -0.63 -31.68 -15.51
N LYS A 369 -0.78 -32.36 -16.65
CA LYS A 369 -0.99 -33.82 -16.68
C LYS A 369 0.20 -34.55 -16.08
N GLU A 370 1.42 -34.18 -16.48
CA GLU A 370 2.67 -34.75 -15.94
C GLU A 370 2.79 -34.53 -14.43
N LYS A 371 2.54 -33.31 -13.96
CA LYS A 371 2.63 -32.97 -12.53
C LYS A 371 1.67 -33.79 -11.66
N LEU A 372 0.44 -33.98 -12.12
CA LEU A 372 -0.59 -34.71 -11.38
C LEU A 372 -0.37 -36.23 -11.46
N ASN A 373 0.09 -36.76 -12.60
CA ASN A 373 0.48 -38.16 -12.75
C ASN A 373 1.71 -38.52 -11.91
N TYR A 374 2.61 -37.56 -11.68
CA TYR A 374 3.72 -37.73 -10.75
C TYR A 374 3.20 -37.83 -9.30
N GLN A 375 2.27 -36.95 -8.89
CA GLN A 375 1.70 -36.96 -7.53
C GLN A 375 0.86 -38.22 -7.22
N SER A 376 0.24 -38.84 -8.21
CA SER A 376 -0.49 -40.11 -8.03
C SER A 376 0.41 -41.35 -7.95
N LYS A 377 1.71 -41.22 -8.24
CA LYS A 377 2.69 -42.33 -8.10
C LYS A 377 3.37 -42.37 -6.73
N PHE A 378 3.23 -41.32 -5.92
CA PHE A 378 3.85 -41.19 -4.59
C PHE A 378 2.83 -41.09 -3.45
N ASN A 379 1.55 -41.29 -3.74
CA ASN A 379 0.48 -41.61 -2.79
C ASN A 379 -0.02 -43.02 -3.12
#